data_AF-B8KK13-F1
#
_entry.id   AF-B8KK13-F1
#
_cell.length_a   1.000
_cell.length_b   1.000
_cell.length_c   1.000
_cell.angle_alpha   90.00
_cell.angle_beta   90.00
_cell.angle_gamma   90.00
#
_symmetry.space_group_name_H-M   'P 1'
#
loop_
_entity.id
_entity.type
_entity.pdbx_description
1 polymer ?
#
loop_
_entity_poly.entity_id
_entity_poly.type
_entity_poly.pdbx_seq_one_letter_code
_entity_poly.pdbx_strand_id
1 'polypeptide(L)'
;MQNALEQHLSRYDRGGRLIRLRRVQDLTGLSRSYIYALAAQGRFPKSVALVPGGTSRAWVESEVFDWLEQRIAERDLEARHA
;
A
#
# COMPACT_ATOMS: atom_id res chain seq x y z
N MET A 1 -29.57 5.77 13.85
CA MET A 1 -28.63 4.95 14.65
C MET A 1 -28.05 3.75 13.88
N GLN A 2 -28.51 3.43 12.65
CA GLN A 2 -27.98 2.30 11.84
C GLN A 2 -26.77 2.65 10.94
N ASN A 3 -26.51 3.93 10.64
CA ASN A 3 -25.54 4.33 9.60
C ASN A 3 -24.05 4.28 10.05
N ALA A 4 -23.75 4.33 11.35
CA ALA A 4 -22.37 4.35 11.83
C ALA A 4 -21.71 2.95 11.86
N LEU A 5 -22.51 1.88 12.01
CA LEU A 5 -22.00 0.50 12.10
C LEU A 5 -21.71 -0.09 10.70
N GLU A 6 -22.51 0.25 9.69
CA GLU A 6 -22.24 -0.14 8.28
C GLU A 6 -21.01 0.57 7.70
N GLN A 7 -20.80 1.85 8.06
CA GLN A 7 -19.61 2.60 7.67
C GLN A 7 -18.30 2.07 8.30
N HIS A 8 -18.40 1.37 9.43
CA HIS A 8 -17.25 0.79 10.13
C HIS A 8 -16.95 -0.65 9.68
N LEU A 9 -17.98 -1.45 9.37
CA LEU A 9 -17.81 -2.84 8.93
C LEU A 9 -17.21 -2.96 7.51
N SER A 10 -17.41 -1.97 6.64
CA SER A 10 -16.75 -1.90 5.32
C SER A 10 -15.24 -1.55 5.39
N ARG A 11 -14.76 -0.98 6.51
CA ARG A 11 -13.32 -0.72 6.70
C ARG A 11 -12.53 -2.00 6.99
N TYR A 12 -13.18 -3.09 7.41
CA TYR A 12 -12.53 -4.31 7.87
C TYR A 12 -12.26 -5.38 6.78
N ASP A 13 -12.70 -5.20 5.54
CA ASP A 13 -12.32 -6.10 4.42
C ASP A 13 -10.94 -5.75 3.79
N ARG A 14 -10.30 -4.67 4.26
CA ARG A 14 -9.06 -4.12 3.67
C ARG A 14 -7.75 -4.69 4.22
N GLY A 15 -7.76 -5.44 5.31
CA GLY A 15 -6.52 -5.85 6.00
C GLY A 15 -5.78 -7.06 5.43
N GLY A 16 -6.43 -7.87 4.58
CA GLY A 16 -5.89 -9.16 4.13
C GLY A 16 -5.82 -9.34 2.61
N ARG A 17 -6.33 -8.39 1.83
CA ARG A 17 -6.31 -8.50 0.37
C ARG A 17 -4.88 -8.36 -0.13
N LEU A 18 -4.42 -9.35 -0.87
CA LEU A 18 -3.12 -9.33 -1.54
C LEU A 18 -3.27 -8.86 -2.99
N ILE A 19 -2.56 -7.80 -3.34
CA ILE A 19 -2.53 -7.25 -4.70
C ILE A 19 -1.21 -7.58 -5.40
N ARG A 20 -1.29 -7.85 -6.70
CA ARG A 20 -0.12 -8.14 -7.55
C ARG A 20 0.60 -6.85 -7.94
N LEU A 21 1.86 -6.99 -8.33
CA LEU A 21 2.73 -5.88 -8.75
C LEU A 21 2.05 -4.92 -9.74
N ARG A 22 1.33 -5.43 -10.75
CA ARG A 22 0.62 -4.58 -11.72
C ARG A 22 -0.32 -3.59 -11.03
N ARG A 23 -1.12 -4.05 -10.06
CA ARG A 23 -2.02 -3.18 -9.29
C ARG A 23 -1.25 -2.17 -8.44
N VAL A 24 -0.12 -2.59 -7.85
CA VAL A 24 0.76 -1.67 -7.11
C VAL A 24 1.31 -0.57 -8.03
N GLN A 25 1.71 -0.91 -9.26
CA GLN A 25 2.16 0.07 -10.25
C GLN A 25 1.02 1.02 -10.65
N ASP A 26 -0.19 0.48 -10.88
CA ASP A 26 -1.37 1.29 -11.22
C ASP A 26 -1.73 2.27 -10.09
N LEU A 27 -1.61 1.86 -8.83
CA LEU A 27 -1.91 2.69 -7.66
C LEU A 27 -0.86 3.76 -7.39
N THR A 28 0.42 3.44 -7.59
CA THR A 28 1.54 4.31 -7.18
C THR A 28 2.13 5.12 -8.33
N GLY A 29 1.88 4.74 -9.58
CA GLY A 29 2.57 5.28 -10.76
C GLY A 29 4.05 4.91 -10.85
N LEU A 30 4.57 4.07 -9.95
CA LEU A 30 5.98 3.73 -9.88
C LEU A 30 6.33 2.56 -10.81
N SER A 31 7.57 2.57 -11.32
CA SER A 31 8.11 1.46 -12.07
C SER A 31 8.38 0.26 -11.16
N ARG A 32 8.34 -0.95 -11.73
CA ARG A 32 8.69 -2.20 -11.02
C ARG A 32 10.03 -2.11 -10.29
N SER A 33 11.09 -1.68 -10.99
CA SER A 33 12.44 -1.62 -10.43
C SER A 33 12.50 -0.68 -9.23
N TYR A 34 11.80 0.44 -9.29
CA TYR A 34 11.79 1.41 -8.21
C TYR A 34 10.97 0.93 -6.99
N ILE A 35 9.85 0.25 -7.21
CA ILE A 35 9.09 -0.41 -6.12
C ILE A 35 10.00 -1.36 -5.34
N TYR A 36 10.76 -2.22 -6.04
CA TYR A 36 11.68 -3.14 -5.38
C TYR A 36 12.86 -2.42 -4.71
N ALA A 37 13.39 -1.35 -5.32
CA ALA A 37 14.46 -0.55 -4.72
C ALA A 37 14.01 0.12 -3.42
N LEU A 38 12.83 0.74 -3.39
CA LEU A 38 12.26 1.34 -2.19
C LEU A 38 11.96 0.29 -1.12
N ALA A 39 11.41 -0.86 -1.50
CA ALA A 39 11.13 -1.95 -0.55
C ALA A 39 12.43 -2.48 0.08
N ALA A 40 13.51 -2.61 -0.70
CA ALA A 40 14.83 -2.98 -0.19
C ALA A 40 15.43 -1.92 0.74
N GLN A 41 15.13 -0.63 0.50
CA GLN A 41 15.52 0.48 1.38
C GLN A 41 14.61 0.64 2.61
N GLY A 42 13.56 -0.18 2.77
CA GLY A 42 12.58 -0.02 3.85
C GLY A 42 11.68 1.21 3.70
N ARG A 43 11.62 1.80 2.51
CA ARG A 43 10.85 3.02 2.18
C ARG A 43 9.53 2.74 1.48
N PHE A 44 9.19 1.47 1.31
CA PHE A 44 7.94 0.99 0.73
C PHE A 44 7.59 -0.37 1.36
N PRO A 45 6.30 -0.77 1.44
CA PRO A 45 5.90 -2.06 1.97
C PRO A 45 6.64 -3.25 1.34
N LYS A 46 7.01 -4.22 2.18
CA LYS A 46 7.69 -5.44 1.73
C LYS A 46 6.70 -6.37 1.04
N SER A 47 7.14 -7.04 -0.02
CA SER A 47 6.30 -8.02 -0.71
C SER A 47 6.18 -9.33 0.07
N VAL A 48 4.99 -9.94 0.06
CA VAL A 48 4.71 -11.29 0.53
C VAL A 48 5.01 -12.30 -0.59
N ALA A 49 5.73 -13.39 -0.26
CA ALA A 49 5.88 -14.54 -1.15
C ALA A 49 4.60 -15.38 -1.13
N LEU A 50 3.96 -15.61 -2.28
CA LEU A 50 2.72 -16.40 -2.32
C LEU A 50 2.96 -17.91 -2.31
N VAL A 51 4.14 -18.35 -2.74
CA VAL A 51 4.53 -19.76 -2.80
C VAL A 51 5.93 -19.89 -2.21
N PRO A 52 6.18 -20.83 -1.27
CA PRO A 52 7.53 -21.09 -0.77
C PRO A 52 8.50 -21.40 -1.91
N GLY A 53 9.63 -20.70 -1.96
CA GLY A 53 10.62 -20.83 -3.03
C GLY A 53 10.19 -20.28 -4.41
N GLY A 54 8.96 -19.79 -4.55
CA GLY A 54 8.43 -19.23 -5.79
C GLY A 54 8.81 -17.77 -6.02
N THR A 55 8.67 -17.33 -7.28
CA THR A 55 8.91 -15.94 -7.68
C THR A 55 7.66 -15.05 -7.58
N SER A 56 6.50 -15.64 -7.30
CA SER A 56 5.23 -14.91 -7.20
C SER A 56 5.18 -14.04 -5.94
N ARG A 57 5.11 -12.72 -6.14
CA ARG A 57 5.06 -11.70 -5.08
C ARG A 57 3.71 -10.97 -5.09
N ALA A 58 3.25 -10.60 -3.91
CA ALA A 58 2.11 -9.72 -3.69
C ALA A 58 2.38 -8.74 -2.55
N TRP A 59 1.52 -7.74 -2.40
CA TRP A 59 1.56 -6.76 -1.32
C TRP A 59 0.22 -6.75 -0.61
N VAL A 60 0.23 -6.47 0.69
CA VAL A 60 -1.01 -6.22 1.42
C VAL A 60 -1.56 -4.88 0.94
N GLU A 61 -2.80 -4.89 0.46
CA GLU A 61 -3.41 -3.72 -0.16
C GLU A 61 -3.46 -2.53 0.81
N SER A 62 -3.83 -2.75 2.08
CA SER A 62 -3.85 -1.71 3.10
C SER A 62 -2.48 -1.06 3.29
N GLU A 63 -1.39 -1.83 3.36
CA GLU A 63 -0.04 -1.28 3.53
C GLU A 63 0.35 -0.34 2.39
N VAL A 64 -0.08 -0.64 1.15
CA VAL A 64 0.17 0.23 0.00
C VAL A 64 -0.64 1.52 0.09
N PHE A 65 -1.90 1.45 0.53
CA PHE A 65 -2.72 2.64 0.75
C PHE A 65 -2.19 3.51 1.90
N ASP A 66 -1.81 2.90 3.02
CA ASP A 66 -1.23 3.61 4.17
C ASP A 66 0.04 4.36 3.75
N TRP A 67 0.88 3.73 2.92
CA TRP A 67 2.06 4.38 2.36
C TRP A 67 1.70 5.58 1.46
N LEU A 68 0.67 5.47 0.61
CA LEU A 68 0.20 6.59 -0.22
C LEU A 68 -0.32 7.75 0.63
N GLU A 69 -1.11 7.46 1.67
CA GLU A 69 -1.62 8.46 2.60
C GLU A 69 -0.49 9.18 3.34
N GLN A 70 0.55 8.45 3.77
CA GLN A 70 1.75 9.04 4.37
C GLN A 70 2.45 10.02 3.41
N ARG A 71 2.63 9.64 2.14
CA ARG A 71 3.28 10.51 1.14
C ARG A 71 2.49 11.80 0.90
N ILE A 72 1.16 11.73 0.91
CA ILE A 72 0.28 12.89 0.78
C ILE A 72 0.41 13.78 2.03
N ALA A 73 0.36 13.18 3.22
CA ALA A 73 0.47 13.91 4.48
C ALA A 73 1.83 14.61 4.64
N GLU A 74 2.93 13.95 4.27
CA GLU A 74 4.28 14.53 4.28
C GLU A 74 4.38 15.75 3.36
N ARG A 75 3.87 15.64 2.12
CA ARG A 75 3.80 16.79 1.18
C ARG A 75 3.00 17.95 1.77
N ASP A 76 1.84 17.67 2.35
CA ASP A 76 0.95 18.69 2.89
C ASP A 76 1.55 19.38 4.13
N LEU A 77 2.36 18.64 4.90
CA LEU A 77 3.13 19.19 6.02
C LEU A 77 4.25 20.10 5.50
N GLU A 78 5.04 19.64 4.53
CA GLU A 78 6.11 20.44 3.90
C GLU A 78 5.57 21.76 3.34
N ALA A 79 4.42 21.74 2.65
CA ALA A 79 3.79 22.92 2.08
C ALA A 79 3.26 23.93 3.13
N ARG A 80 3.01 23.50 4.38
CA ARG A 80 2.57 24.40 5.46
C ARG A 80 3.73 25.08 6.19
N HIS A 81 4.95 24.58 6.01
CA HIS A 81 6.15 25.10 6.64
C HIS A 81 7.02 25.95 5.70
N ALA A 82 6.61 26.07 4.43
CA ALA A 82 7.21 26.95 3.42
C ALA A 82 6.47 28.30 3.38
#